data_AF-A0A519ZBP2-F1
#
_entry.id   AF-A0A519ZBP2-F1
#
_cell.length_a   1.000
_cell.length_b   1.000
_cell.length_c   1.000
_cell.angle_alpha   90.00
_cell.angle_beta   90.00
_cell.angle_gamma   90.00
#
_symmetry.space_group_name_H-M   'P 1'
#
loop_
_entity.id
_entity.type
_entity.pdbx_description
1 polymer ?
#
loop_
_entity_poly.entity_id
_entity_poly.type
_entity_poly.pdbx_seq_one_letter_code
_entity_poly.pdbx_strand_id
1 'polypeptide(L)'
;QPLLHAVHAAPPSAARAGLWCGSSSGGTNGSGIGNLFTKQQLTNVIKLVGLALAVGFLGWHYISGSMHEIAALMLQPSPMALKHVANWLVSGVALMMMVVLGAALIDVPLQLYFHKAKLRMSHQEIKQEHKESDGDPHQKGRMRSAQREISQRASITAVPKADFVLMNPTHYAVAIRYDDKSMMAPQVISKGADLLAMRIRDLAKSHSIPVIQSPMLARALYAHADLDQPIPTQLYTAVAQVLAYVYRLKAAMSGRGSAPGEMPEPFVPPELDPHHKPALAAEGGAA
;
A
#
# COMPACT_ATOMS: atom_id res chain seq x y z
N GLN A 1 -56.35 19.27 33.85
CA GLN A 1 -56.23 18.02 33.07
C GLN A 1 -54.77 17.88 32.64
N PRO A 2 -54.19 16.67 32.75
CA PRO A 2 -52.75 16.41 32.71
C PRO A 2 -52.28 16.02 31.29
N LEU A 3 -51.02 15.55 31.22
CA LEU A 3 -50.28 14.90 30.11
C LEU A 3 -49.31 15.84 29.36
N LEU A 4 -48.04 15.54 29.12
CA LEU A 4 -47.14 14.41 29.41
C LEU A 4 -45.69 14.91 29.18
N HIS A 5 -44.74 14.48 30.04
CA HIS A 5 -43.46 13.79 29.72
C HIS A 5 -42.81 13.99 28.34
N ALA A 6 -41.50 13.94 28.14
CA ALA A 6 -40.29 13.92 28.96
C ALA A 6 -39.16 13.96 27.90
N VAL A 7 -38.29 14.94 27.97
CA VAL A 7 -37.08 15.02 27.13
C VAL A 7 -36.04 14.10 27.77
N HIS A 8 -35.67 13.02 27.09
CA HIS A 8 -34.53 12.20 27.45
C HIS A 8 -33.53 12.20 26.29
N ALA A 9 -32.32 12.68 26.61
CA ALA A 9 -31.15 12.62 25.76
C ALA A 9 -30.67 11.17 25.60
N ALA A 10 -30.21 10.84 24.39
CA ALA A 10 -29.47 9.62 24.10
C ALA A 10 -28.09 9.98 23.50
N PRO A 11 -26.99 9.31 23.87
CA PRO A 11 -25.66 9.54 23.32
C PRO A 11 -25.42 8.79 21.99
N PRO A 12 -24.46 9.23 21.15
CA PRO A 12 -24.08 8.52 19.93
C PRO A 12 -23.04 7.43 20.24
N SER A 13 -23.46 6.16 20.29
CA SER A 13 -22.54 5.02 20.36
C SER A 13 -22.53 4.25 19.05
N ALA A 14 -21.36 4.28 18.40
CA ALA A 14 -20.75 3.24 17.58
C ALA A 14 -21.63 2.03 17.19
N ALA A 15 -22.00 1.98 15.90
CA ALA A 15 -22.31 0.73 15.22
C ALA A 15 -21.97 0.87 13.72
N ARG A 16 -20.68 0.84 13.38
CA ARG A 16 -20.24 0.48 12.02
C ARG A 16 -20.44 -1.03 11.87
N ALA A 17 -21.68 -1.42 11.57
CA ALA A 17 -21.95 -2.74 11.03
C ALA A 17 -21.38 -2.77 9.60
N GLY A 18 -20.30 -3.54 9.43
CA GLY A 18 -19.73 -3.84 8.14
C GLY A 18 -20.76 -4.57 7.28
N LEU A 19 -21.32 -3.88 6.28
CA LEU A 19 -21.84 -4.54 5.09
C LEU A 19 -20.65 -5.09 4.30
N TRP A 20 -20.23 -6.30 4.66
CA TRP A 20 -19.60 -7.23 3.73
C TRP A 20 -20.70 -7.68 2.75
N CYS A 21 -20.94 -6.88 1.72
CA CYS A 21 -21.66 -7.37 0.54
C CYS A 21 -20.66 -8.22 -0.24
N GLY A 22 -20.71 -9.53 -0.02
CA GLY A 22 -20.03 -10.51 -0.85
C GLY A 22 -20.59 -10.43 -2.27
N SER A 23 -19.90 -9.70 -3.13
CA SER A 23 -20.03 -9.80 -4.58
C SER A 23 -19.53 -11.18 -5.01
N SER A 24 -20.43 -12.17 -4.98
CA SER A 24 -20.27 -13.41 -5.74
C SER A 24 -20.49 -13.11 -7.22
N SER A 25 -19.53 -12.46 -7.86
CA SER A 25 -19.42 -12.48 -9.31
C SER A 25 -18.79 -13.82 -9.71
N GLY A 26 -19.64 -14.85 -9.79
CA GLY A 26 -19.38 -16.07 -10.53
C GLY A 26 -19.25 -15.73 -12.02
N GLY A 27 -18.13 -15.14 -12.40
CA GLY A 27 -17.67 -15.08 -13.78
C GLY A 27 -17.09 -16.42 -14.15
N THR A 28 -17.95 -17.35 -14.59
CA THR A 28 -17.53 -18.56 -15.30
C THR A 28 -17.05 -18.17 -16.69
N ASN A 29 -15.84 -17.58 -16.75
CA ASN A 29 -15.06 -17.62 -17.96
C ASN A 29 -14.82 -19.10 -18.29
N GLY A 30 -15.13 -19.51 -19.52
CA GLY A 30 -14.96 -20.87 -20.07
C GLY A 30 -13.50 -21.36 -20.15
N SER A 31 -12.68 -21.02 -19.16
CA SER A 31 -11.26 -21.35 -19.06
C SER A 31 -10.98 -22.54 -18.14
N GLY A 32 -12.01 -23.17 -17.58
CA GLY A 32 -11.88 -24.43 -16.83
C GLY A 32 -11.29 -25.56 -17.68
N ILE A 33 -11.57 -25.57 -18.99
CA ILE A 33 -10.99 -26.53 -19.95
C ILE A 33 -9.56 -26.13 -20.34
N GLY A 34 -9.23 -24.84 -20.33
CA GLY A 34 -7.90 -24.33 -20.67
C GLY A 34 -6.80 -24.75 -19.67
N ASN A 35 -7.16 -24.90 -18.39
CA ASN A 35 -6.22 -25.37 -17.36
C ASN A 35 -6.05 -26.90 -17.33
N LEU A 36 -6.96 -27.66 -17.95
CA LEU A 36 -6.79 -29.12 -18.16
C LEU A 36 -5.71 -29.44 -19.20
N PHE A 37 -5.37 -28.48 -20.07
CA PHE A 37 -4.30 -28.61 -21.06
C PHE A 37 -2.96 -28.06 -20.58
N THR A 38 -2.67 -28.17 -19.28
CA THR A 38 -1.29 -27.99 -18.83
C THR A 38 -0.43 -29.07 -19.51
N LYS A 39 0.72 -28.70 -20.11
CA LYS A 39 1.63 -29.66 -20.79
C LYS A 39 1.94 -30.92 -19.96
N GLN A 40 1.91 -30.76 -18.62
CA GLN A 40 2.07 -31.85 -17.65
C GLN A 40 0.87 -32.81 -17.59
N GLN A 41 -0.37 -32.33 -17.73
CA GLN A 41 -1.55 -33.19 -17.76
C GLN A 41 -1.62 -34.00 -19.07
N LEU A 42 -1.31 -33.37 -20.20
CA LEU A 42 -1.26 -34.06 -21.50
C LEU A 42 -0.23 -35.20 -21.50
N THR A 43 0.98 -34.95 -20.97
CA THR A 43 2.04 -35.97 -20.88
C THR A 43 1.64 -37.12 -19.95
N ASN A 44 0.96 -36.86 -18.83
CA ASN A 44 0.45 -37.91 -17.95
C ASN A 44 -0.60 -38.78 -18.64
N VAL A 45 -1.54 -38.17 -19.37
CA VAL A 45 -2.57 -38.92 -20.12
C VAL A 45 -1.92 -39.81 -21.18
N ILE A 46 -0.95 -39.29 -21.94
CA ILE A 46 -0.22 -40.07 -22.96
C ILE A 46 0.47 -41.28 -22.34
N LYS A 47 1.13 -41.10 -21.17
CA LYS A 47 1.79 -42.21 -20.47
C LYS A 47 0.82 -43.29 -20.01
N LEU A 48 -0.30 -42.90 -19.41
CA LEU A 48 -1.31 -43.84 -18.93
C LEU A 48 -1.97 -44.61 -20.08
N VAL A 49 -2.31 -43.91 -21.17
CA VAL A 49 -2.84 -44.54 -22.38
C VAL A 49 -1.81 -45.49 -23.00
N GLY A 50 -0.54 -45.07 -23.08
CA GLY A 50 0.54 -45.90 -23.59
C GLY A 50 0.75 -47.17 -22.75
N LEU A 51 0.76 -47.06 -21.42
CA LEU A 51 0.88 -48.20 -20.52
C LEU A 51 -0.33 -49.14 -20.63
N ALA A 52 -1.55 -48.59 -20.69
CA ALA A 52 -2.77 -49.38 -20.84
C ALA A 52 -2.78 -50.16 -22.17
N LEU A 53 -2.36 -49.53 -23.27
CA LEU A 53 -2.22 -50.18 -24.56
C LEU A 53 -1.12 -51.25 -24.54
N ALA A 54 0.02 -50.98 -23.90
CA ALA A 54 1.11 -51.93 -23.78
C ALA A 54 0.68 -53.17 -22.99
N VAL A 55 0.07 -52.99 -21.82
CA VAL A 55 -0.45 -54.09 -20.99
C VAL A 55 -1.56 -54.84 -21.70
N GLY A 56 -2.51 -54.14 -22.33
CA GLY A 56 -3.61 -54.75 -23.07
C GLY A 56 -3.14 -55.56 -24.29
N PHE A 57 -2.22 -55.01 -25.08
CA PHE A 57 -1.63 -55.69 -26.23
C PHE A 57 -0.85 -56.94 -25.79
N LEU A 58 -0.05 -56.82 -24.75
CA LEU A 58 0.79 -57.90 -24.27
C LEU A 58 -0.03 -59.01 -23.61
N GLY A 59 -1.09 -58.65 -22.87
CA GLY A 59 -2.07 -59.59 -22.33
C GLY A 59 -2.84 -60.33 -23.43
N TRP A 60 -3.31 -59.60 -24.45
CA TRP A 60 -3.96 -60.20 -25.62
C TRP A 60 -3.03 -61.17 -26.35
N HIS A 61 -1.79 -60.77 -26.61
CA HIS A 61 -0.80 -61.62 -27.27
C HIS A 61 -0.47 -62.87 -26.44
N TYR A 62 -0.29 -62.71 -25.13
CA TYR A 62 -0.03 -63.82 -24.21
C TYR A 62 -1.18 -64.83 -24.17
N ILE A 63 -2.43 -64.35 -24.07
CA ILE A 63 -3.63 -65.22 -24.03
C ILE A 63 -3.85 -65.92 -25.38
N SER A 64 -3.76 -65.19 -26.50
CA SER A 64 -3.97 -65.75 -27.84
C SER A 64 -2.89 -66.78 -28.21
N GLY A 65 -1.64 -66.57 -27.81
CA GLY A 65 -0.57 -67.56 -27.96
C GLY A 65 -0.77 -68.81 -27.11
N SER A 66 -1.44 -68.67 -25.96
CA SER A 66 -1.68 -69.77 -25.01
C SER A 66 -2.92 -70.61 -25.33
N MET A 67 -3.69 -70.28 -26.37
CA MET A 67 -4.93 -70.99 -26.73
C MET A 67 -4.71 -72.50 -26.94
N HIS A 68 -3.56 -72.88 -27.53
CA HIS A 68 -3.22 -74.28 -27.76
C HIS A 68 -2.84 -75.02 -26.47
N GLU A 69 -2.12 -74.36 -25.56
CA GLU A 69 -1.75 -74.91 -24.25
C GLU A 69 -2.99 -75.12 -23.37
N ILE A 70 -3.91 -74.14 -23.38
CA ILE A 70 -5.20 -74.21 -22.68
C ILE A 70 -6.09 -75.33 -23.25
N ALA A 71 -6.09 -75.55 -24.57
CA ALA A 71 -6.81 -76.65 -25.18
C ALA A 71 -6.22 -78.02 -24.79
N ALA A 72 -4.89 -78.13 -24.70
CA ALA A 72 -4.18 -79.37 -24.32
C ALA A 72 -4.40 -79.75 -22.84
N LEU A 73 -4.65 -78.77 -21.97
CA LEU A 73 -4.97 -78.96 -20.54
C LEU A 73 -6.24 -79.80 -20.31
N MET A 74 -7.20 -79.81 -21.25
CA MET A 74 -8.43 -80.61 -21.16
C MET A 74 -8.19 -82.12 -21.20
N LEU A 75 -7.02 -82.57 -21.71
CA LEU A 75 -6.70 -83.99 -21.88
C LEU A 75 -5.71 -84.54 -20.84
N GLN A 76 -5.29 -83.74 -19.84
CA GLN A 76 -4.26 -84.13 -18.88
C GLN A 76 -4.79 -84.58 -17.51
N PRO A 77 -4.08 -85.50 -16.79
CA PRO A 77 -4.42 -85.90 -15.43
C PRO A 77 -4.38 -84.72 -14.42
N SER A 78 -5.27 -84.74 -13.43
CA SER A 78 -5.56 -83.59 -12.54
C SER A 78 -4.36 -82.92 -11.84
N PRO A 79 -3.29 -83.63 -11.39
CA PRO A 79 -2.18 -82.98 -10.69
C PRO A 79 -1.20 -82.23 -11.62
N MET A 80 -1.06 -82.69 -12.86
CA MET A 80 -0.17 -82.05 -13.86
C MET A 80 -0.84 -80.80 -14.43
N ALA A 81 -2.14 -80.86 -14.67
CA ALA A 81 -2.93 -79.72 -15.12
C ALA A 81 -2.83 -78.54 -14.15
N LEU A 82 -2.92 -78.79 -12.83
CA LEU A 82 -2.82 -77.75 -11.81
C LEU A 82 -1.46 -77.03 -11.83
N LYS A 83 -0.35 -77.78 -12.02
CA LYS A 83 1.00 -77.20 -12.12
C LYS A 83 1.18 -76.37 -13.40
N HIS A 84 0.62 -76.81 -14.52
CA HIS A 84 0.66 -76.05 -15.77
C HIS A 84 -0.10 -74.72 -15.65
N VAL A 85 -1.31 -74.73 -15.09
CA VAL A 85 -2.07 -73.51 -14.84
C VAL A 85 -1.34 -72.57 -13.88
N ALA A 86 -0.72 -73.10 -12.82
CA ALA A 86 0.06 -72.29 -11.90
C ALA A 86 1.27 -71.62 -12.57
N ASN A 87 2.04 -72.35 -13.37
CA ASN A 87 3.19 -71.80 -14.11
C ASN A 87 2.76 -70.77 -15.16
N TRP A 88 1.65 -71.01 -15.85
CA TRP A 88 1.05 -70.07 -16.79
C TRP A 88 0.65 -68.77 -16.06
N LEU A 89 -0.06 -68.85 -14.94
CA LEU A 89 -0.41 -67.67 -14.13
C LEU A 89 0.84 -66.91 -13.65
N VAL A 90 1.83 -67.61 -13.11
CA VAL A 90 3.06 -66.99 -12.60
C VAL A 90 3.84 -66.29 -13.70
N SER A 91 4.00 -66.93 -14.87
CA SER A 91 4.72 -66.33 -16.00
C SER A 91 3.98 -65.14 -16.59
N GLY A 92 2.64 -65.21 -16.72
CA GLY A 92 1.81 -64.08 -17.14
C GLY A 92 1.90 -62.89 -16.19
N VAL A 93 1.78 -63.11 -14.88
CA VAL A 93 1.92 -62.06 -13.86
C VAL A 93 3.34 -61.48 -13.85
N ALA A 94 4.36 -62.31 -13.94
CA ALA A 94 5.76 -61.86 -13.98
C ALA A 94 6.03 -60.96 -15.20
N LEU A 95 5.48 -61.31 -16.36
CA LEU A 95 5.61 -60.55 -17.59
C LEU A 95 4.87 -59.20 -17.51
N MET A 96 3.67 -59.16 -16.92
CA MET A 96 2.97 -57.89 -16.65
C MET A 96 3.73 -57.02 -15.65
N MET A 97 4.28 -57.61 -14.59
CA MET A 97 5.09 -56.91 -13.60
C MET A 97 6.35 -56.29 -14.22
N MET A 98 6.99 -56.98 -15.17
CA MET A 98 8.16 -56.49 -15.89
C MET A 98 7.84 -55.23 -16.72
N VAL A 99 6.67 -55.16 -17.36
CA VAL A 99 6.25 -53.96 -18.11
C VAL A 99 6.03 -52.77 -17.18
N VAL A 100 5.31 -52.98 -16.07
CA VAL A 100 5.06 -51.91 -15.09
C VAL A 100 6.36 -51.41 -14.48
N LEU A 101 7.29 -52.31 -14.15
CA LEU A 101 8.61 -51.95 -13.65
C LEU A 101 9.41 -51.15 -14.69
N GLY A 102 9.42 -51.58 -15.95
CA GLY A 102 10.07 -50.86 -17.04
C GLY A 102 9.52 -49.45 -17.24
N ALA A 103 8.19 -49.29 -17.17
CA ALA A 103 7.54 -47.98 -17.24
C ALA A 103 7.93 -47.09 -16.04
N ALA A 104 7.93 -47.63 -14.82
CA ALA A 104 8.32 -46.90 -13.61
C ALA A 104 9.78 -46.42 -13.66
N LEU A 105 10.69 -47.23 -14.20
CA LEU A 105 12.11 -46.86 -14.36
C LEU A 105 12.32 -45.64 -15.26
N ILE A 106 11.43 -45.42 -16.24
CA ILE A 106 11.49 -44.25 -17.13
C ILE A 106 10.76 -43.06 -16.51
N ASP A 107 9.61 -43.29 -15.88
CA ASP A 107 8.73 -42.23 -15.40
C ASP A 107 9.26 -41.49 -14.16
N VAL A 108 9.79 -42.23 -13.19
CA VAL A 108 10.28 -41.67 -11.92
C VAL A 108 11.42 -40.64 -12.12
N PRO A 109 12.50 -40.93 -12.87
CA PRO A 109 13.59 -39.97 -13.04
C PRO A 109 13.14 -38.72 -13.79
N LEU A 110 12.27 -38.88 -14.80
CA LEU A 110 11.73 -37.76 -15.56
C LEU A 110 10.87 -36.84 -14.68
N GLN A 111 10.04 -37.41 -13.82
CA GLN A 111 9.20 -36.65 -12.88
C GLN A 111 10.03 -35.89 -11.84
N LEU A 112 11.11 -36.50 -11.32
CA LEU A 112 12.04 -35.86 -10.41
C LEU A 112 12.76 -34.67 -11.08
N TYR A 113 13.16 -34.81 -12.34
CA TYR A 113 13.79 -33.73 -13.10
C TYR A 113 12.85 -32.53 -13.26
N PHE A 114 11.60 -32.75 -13.71
CA PHE A 114 10.62 -31.68 -13.86
C PHE A 114 10.25 -31.02 -12.53
N HIS A 115 10.15 -31.80 -11.44
CA HIS A 115 9.87 -31.26 -10.12
C HIS A 115 10.99 -30.34 -9.62
N LYS A 116 12.25 -30.76 -9.76
CA LYS A 116 13.42 -29.93 -9.42
C LYS A 116 13.50 -28.66 -10.27
N ALA A 117 13.18 -28.75 -11.55
CA ALA A 117 13.14 -27.57 -12.43
C ALA A 117 12.10 -26.53 -11.96
N LYS A 118 10.91 -26.99 -11.54
CA LYS A 118 9.86 -26.13 -11.00
C LYS A 118 10.26 -25.44 -9.69
N LEU A 119 10.93 -26.16 -8.78
CA LEU A 119 11.44 -25.60 -7.52
C LEU A 119 12.52 -24.54 -7.72
N ARG A 120 13.35 -24.66 -8.77
CA ARG A 120 14.39 -23.65 -9.08
C ARG A 120 13.79 -22.32 -9.55
N MET A 121 12.65 -22.34 -10.22
CA MET A 121 11.95 -21.14 -10.69
C MET A 121 11.40 -20.34 -9.50
N SER A 122 10.75 -21.00 -8.53
CA SER A 122 10.16 -20.31 -7.37
C SER A 122 11.20 -19.63 -6.48
N HIS A 123 12.41 -20.21 -6.33
CA HIS A 123 13.49 -19.55 -5.58
C HIS A 123 14.00 -18.27 -6.25
N GLN A 124 14.04 -18.24 -7.59
CA GLN A 124 14.43 -17.04 -8.32
C GLN A 124 13.35 -15.96 -8.22
N GLU A 125 12.09 -16.35 -8.34
CA GLU A 125 10.94 -15.46 -8.16
C GLU A 125 10.92 -14.85 -6.76
N ILE A 126 11.06 -15.66 -5.69
CA ILE A 126 11.12 -15.18 -4.31
C ILE A 126 12.29 -14.20 -4.09
N LYS A 127 13.46 -14.48 -4.66
CA LYS A 127 14.62 -13.58 -4.55
C LYS A 127 14.40 -12.26 -5.28
N GLN A 128 13.69 -12.30 -6.41
CA GLN A 128 13.30 -11.12 -7.18
C GLN A 128 12.26 -10.30 -6.42
N GLU A 129 11.24 -10.93 -5.85
CA GLU A 129 10.21 -10.31 -5.03
C GLU A 129 10.80 -9.66 -3.77
N HIS A 130 11.76 -10.29 -3.10
CA HIS A 130 12.47 -9.66 -1.97
C HIS A 130 13.28 -8.43 -2.41
N LYS A 131 13.92 -8.48 -3.58
CA LYS A 131 14.70 -7.36 -4.12
C LYS A 131 13.80 -6.19 -4.55
N GLU A 132 12.60 -6.48 -5.03
CA GLU A 132 11.59 -5.48 -5.40
C GLU A 132 10.83 -4.94 -4.18
N SER A 133 10.57 -5.77 -3.16
CA SER A 133 9.84 -5.38 -1.94
C SER A 133 10.67 -4.55 -0.96
N ASP A 134 11.97 -4.84 -0.81
CA ASP A 134 12.83 -4.04 0.06
C ASP A 134 13.17 -2.67 -0.54
N GLY A 135 13.03 -2.53 -1.87
CA GLY A 135 13.22 -1.29 -2.61
C GLY A 135 14.66 -0.80 -2.57
N ASP A 136 15.25 -0.49 -3.73
CA ASP A 136 16.60 0.08 -3.77
C ASP A 136 16.65 1.36 -2.91
N PRO A 137 17.51 1.44 -1.87
CA PRO A 137 17.61 2.60 -1.00
C PRO A 137 17.91 3.89 -1.80
N HIS A 138 18.58 3.79 -2.95
CA HIS A 138 18.78 4.92 -3.84
C HIS A 138 17.49 5.39 -4.50
N GLN A 139 16.60 4.48 -4.91
CA GLN A 139 15.29 4.83 -5.48
C GLN A 139 14.37 5.44 -4.41
N LYS A 140 14.37 4.89 -3.19
CA LYS A 140 13.64 5.47 -2.05
C LYS A 140 14.13 6.87 -1.69
N GLY A 141 15.44 7.09 -1.72
CA GLY A 141 16.06 8.39 -1.52
C GLY A 141 15.62 9.41 -2.60
N ARG A 142 15.67 9.01 -3.87
CA ARG A 142 15.24 9.83 -5.02
C ARG A 142 13.76 10.20 -4.96
N MET A 143 12.89 9.25 -4.59
CA MET A 143 11.46 9.55 -4.41
C MET A 143 11.24 10.57 -3.29
N ARG A 144 11.91 10.41 -2.15
CA ARG A 144 11.81 11.38 -1.04
C ARG A 144 12.35 12.76 -1.41
N SER A 145 13.46 12.85 -2.15
CA SER A 145 14.00 14.13 -2.60
C SER A 145 13.08 14.79 -3.62
N ALA A 146 12.53 14.03 -4.56
CA ALA A 146 11.57 14.55 -5.55
C ALA A 146 10.29 15.05 -4.89
N GLN A 147 9.74 14.30 -3.92
CA GLN A 147 8.59 14.75 -3.12
C GLN A 147 8.88 16.06 -2.40
N ARG A 148 10.03 16.18 -1.74
CA ARG A 148 10.45 17.42 -1.07
C ARG A 148 10.54 18.59 -2.04
N GLU A 149 11.10 18.37 -3.24
CA GLU A 149 11.22 19.40 -4.25
C GLU A 149 9.86 19.87 -4.77
N ILE A 150 8.93 18.93 -5.02
CA ILE A 150 7.56 19.26 -5.43
C ILE A 150 6.87 20.12 -4.36
N SER A 151 6.95 19.73 -3.09
CA SER A 151 6.36 20.49 -1.97
C SER A 151 6.98 21.90 -1.86
N GLN A 152 8.30 22.03 -2.02
CA GLN A 152 8.96 23.33 -2.00
C GLN A 152 8.52 24.23 -3.17
N ARG A 153 8.40 23.66 -4.37
CA ARG A 153 7.91 24.40 -5.55
C ARG A 153 6.47 24.87 -5.36
N ALA A 154 5.60 24.02 -4.80
CA ALA A 154 4.22 24.39 -4.50
C ALA A 154 4.14 25.56 -3.50
N SER A 155 4.96 25.52 -2.44
CA SER A 155 5.07 26.61 -1.47
C SER A 155 5.48 27.93 -2.12
N ILE A 156 6.46 27.93 -3.02
CA ILE A 156 6.91 29.16 -3.72
C ILE A 156 5.81 29.71 -4.64
N THR A 157 5.15 28.85 -5.41
CA THR A 157 4.10 29.27 -6.37
C THR A 157 2.87 29.87 -5.68
N ALA A 158 2.62 29.54 -4.41
CA ALA A 158 1.51 30.09 -3.64
C ALA A 158 1.76 31.52 -3.12
N VAL A 159 3.02 31.91 -2.88
CA VAL A 159 3.38 33.20 -2.24
C VAL A 159 2.73 34.42 -2.88
N PRO A 160 2.65 34.58 -4.22
CA PRO A 160 2.06 35.76 -4.84
C PRO A 160 0.58 36.01 -4.49
N LYS A 161 -0.12 34.99 -3.97
CA LYS A 161 -1.53 35.09 -3.54
C LYS A 161 -1.67 35.49 -2.06
N ALA A 162 -0.56 35.69 -1.34
CA ALA A 162 -0.59 36.02 0.08
C ALA A 162 -0.96 37.48 0.31
N ASP A 163 -1.68 37.73 1.40
CA ASP A 163 -1.99 39.08 1.84
C ASP A 163 -0.84 39.72 2.61
N PHE A 164 -0.12 38.91 3.38
CA PHE A 164 1.09 39.27 4.11
C PHE A 164 1.92 38.03 4.45
N VAL A 165 3.19 38.24 4.80
CA VAL A 165 4.13 37.18 5.20
C VAL A 165 4.70 37.50 6.58
N LEU A 166 4.67 36.52 7.48
CA LEU A 166 5.30 36.55 8.79
C LEU A 166 6.68 35.90 8.74
N MET A 167 7.66 36.55 9.35
CA MET A 167 9.05 36.10 9.36
C MET A 167 9.59 35.95 10.78
N ASN A 168 10.24 34.82 11.04
CA ASN A 168 11.32 34.73 12.02
C ASN A 168 12.63 34.93 11.24
N PRO A 169 13.44 35.97 11.53
CA PRO A 169 14.65 36.27 10.78
C PRO A 169 15.46 35.01 10.45
N THR A 170 15.80 34.87 9.17
CA THR A 170 16.58 33.77 8.57
C THR A 170 16.08 32.33 8.77
N HIS A 171 15.06 32.08 9.59
CA HIS A 171 14.67 30.72 10.00
C HIS A 171 13.31 30.29 9.49
N TYR A 172 12.26 31.12 9.59
CA TYR A 172 10.91 30.73 9.20
C TYR A 172 10.20 31.84 8.44
N ALA A 173 9.45 31.44 7.42
CA ALA A 173 8.52 32.30 6.69
C ALA A 173 7.16 31.61 6.61
N VAL A 174 6.09 32.34 6.91
CA VAL A 174 4.71 31.87 6.77
C VAL A 174 3.90 32.92 6.03
N ALA A 175 3.35 32.56 4.88
CA ALA A 175 2.50 33.42 4.07
C ALA A 175 1.02 33.11 4.36
N ILE A 176 0.27 34.15 4.71
CA ILE A 176 -1.13 34.06 5.10
C ILE A 176 -1.98 34.71 4.02
N ARG A 177 -3.13 34.08 3.75
CA ARG A 177 -4.19 34.64 2.92
C ARG A 177 -5.47 34.75 3.73
N TYR A 178 -6.19 35.84 3.54
CA TYR A 178 -7.48 36.05 4.13
C TYR A 178 -8.34 36.96 3.25
N ASP A 179 -9.52 36.47 2.91
CA ASP A 179 -10.56 37.23 2.20
C ASP A 179 -11.78 37.33 3.12
N ASP A 180 -12.14 38.54 3.52
CA ASP A 180 -13.22 38.84 4.46
C ASP A 180 -14.60 38.43 3.94
N LYS A 181 -14.75 38.30 2.61
CA LYS A 181 -16.02 37.93 1.98
C LYS A 181 -16.21 36.43 1.82
N SER A 182 -15.12 35.69 1.61
CA SER A 182 -15.18 34.27 1.24
C SER A 182 -14.64 33.32 2.31
N MET A 183 -13.83 33.81 3.25
CA MET A 183 -13.13 32.98 4.23
C MET A 183 -13.61 33.27 5.66
N MET A 184 -13.93 32.20 6.40
CA MET A 184 -14.29 32.30 7.82
C MET A 184 -13.07 32.57 8.73
N ALA A 185 -11.88 32.20 8.28
CA ALA A 185 -10.64 32.37 9.03
C ALA A 185 -9.44 32.51 8.07
N PRO A 186 -8.35 33.18 8.48
CA PRO A 186 -7.11 33.22 7.71
C PRO A 186 -6.52 31.82 7.51
N GLN A 187 -5.92 31.61 6.34
CA GLN A 187 -5.36 30.33 5.91
C GLN A 187 -3.86 30.46 5.64
N VAL A 188 -3.08 29.43 5.99
CA VAL A 188 -1.66 29.37 5.61
C VAL A 188 -1.56 28.84 4.19
N ILE A 189 -1.11 29.65 3.24
CA ILE A 189 -0.96 29.22 1.84
C ILE A 189 0.48 28.82 1.50
N SER A 190 1.45 29.24 2.31
CA SER A 190 2.85 28.89 2.13
C SER A 190 3.58 28.95 3.45
N LYS A 191 4.47 28.00 3.71
CA LYS A 191 5.38 28.03 4.85
C LYS A 191 6.71 27.38 4.49
N GLY A 192 7.81 27.90 5.03
CA GLY A 192 9.14 27.39 4.75
C GLY A 192 10.15 27.73 5.83
N ALA A 193 11.22 26.93 5.87
CA ALA A 193 12.35 27.12 6.77
C ALA A 193 13.64 27.46 5.99
N ASP A 194 14.57 28.14 6.65
CA ASP A 194 15.93 28.44 6.20
C ASP A 194 16.00 29.00 4.76
N LEU A 195 16.57 28.25 3.82
CA LEU A 195 16.70 28.64 2.42
C LEU A 195 15.34 28.93 1.76
N LEU A 196 14.32 28.13 2.08
CA LEU A 196 12.97 28.34 1.55
C LEU A 196 12.34 29.60 2.14
N ALA A 197 12.58 29.88 3.43
CA ALA A 197 12.13 31.11 4.07
C ALA A 197 12.72 32.37 3.41
N MET A 198 14.01 32.33 3.05
CA MET A 198 14.64 33.43 2.31
C MET A 198 14.02 33.62 0.92
N ARG A 199 13.76 32.53 0.19
CA ARG A 199 13.09 32.61 -1.12
C ARG A 199 11.67 33.16 -1.02
N ILE A 200 10.90 32.75 -0.02
CA ILE A 200 9.55 33.28 0.23
C ILE A 200 9.61 34.79 0.49
N ARG A 201 10.55 35.25 1.32
CA ARG A 201 10.75 36.68 1.58
C ARG A 201 11.10 37.46 0.33
N ASP A 202 12.03 36.97 -0.48
CA ASP A 202 12.50 37.67 -1.66
C ASP A 202 11.38 37.75 -2.73
N LEU A 203 10.59 36.69 -2.87
CA LEU A 203 9.40 36.67 -3.72
C LEU A 203 8.28 37.58 -3.18
N ALA A 204 8.05 37.61 -1.88
CA ALA A 204 7.08 38.52 -1.27
C ALA A 204 7.45 39.99 -1.57
N LYS A 205 8.74 40.34 -1.45
CA LYS A 205 9.25 41.67 -1.80
C LYS A 205 9.06 42.00 -3.28
N SER A 206 9.32 41.06 -4.20
CA SER A 206 9.14 41.32 -5.64
C SER A 206 7.67 41.51 -6.03
N HIS A 207 6.74 40.93 -5.27
CA HIS A 207 5.29 41.10 -5.46
C HIS A 207 4.68 42.21 -4.58
N SER A 208 5.49 43.03 -3.91
CA SER A 208 5.02 44.10 -3.01
C SER A 208 4.08 43.60 -1.89
N ILE A 209 4.28 42.37 -1.44
CA ILE A 209 3.55 41.77 -0.32
C ILE A 209 4.20 42.22 0.99
N PRO A 210 3.44 42.78 1.95
CA PRO A 210 3.96 43.20 3.24
C PRO A 210 4.62 42.05 4.00
N VAL A 211 5.87 42.26 4.42
CA VAL A 211 6.64 41.31 5.23
C VAL A 211 6.76 41.84 6.64
N ILE A 212 6.24 41.09 7.60
CA ILE A 212 6.17 41.47 9.01
C ILE A 212 7.07 40.56 9.83
N GLN A 213 7.92 41.15 10.66
CA GLN A 213 8.79 40.38 11.55
C GLN A 213 8.05 40.11 12.86
N SER A 214 7.81 38.84 13.15
CA SER A 214 7.27 38.39 14.43
C SER A 214 7.81 36.98 14.68
N PRO A 215 8.99 36.85 15.31
CA PRO A 215 9.66 35.57 15.48
C PRO A 215 8.80 34.53 16.19
N MET A 216 8.14 34.91 17.30
CA MET A 216 7.29 34.00 18.07
C MET A 216 6.10 33.49 17.27
N LEU A 217 5.35 34.40 16.62
CA LEU A 217 4.17 34.03 15.84
C LEU A 217 4.54 33.20 14.60
N ALA A 218 5.64 33.55 13.93
CA ALA A 218 6.13 32.80 12.78
C ALA A 218 6.53 31.36 13.16
N ARG A 219 7.17 31.16 14.32
CA ARG A 219 7.50 29.82 14.85
C ARG A 219 6.23 29.03 15.19
N ALA A 220 5.30 29.64 15.92
CA ALA A 220 4.06 29.00 16.31
C ALA A 220 3.22 28.58 15.09
N LEU A 221 3.09 29.46 14.09
CA LEU A 221 2.38 29.14 12.85
C LEU A 221 3.10 28.06 12.04
N TYR A 222 4.42 28.11 11.94
CA TYR A 222 5.18 27.09 11.21
C TYR A 222 4.98 25.68 11.82
N ALA A 223 4.97 25.61 13.15
CA ALA A 223 4.85 24.37 13.91
C ALA A 223 3.41 23.82 13.98
N HIS A 224 2.41 24.69 14.15
CA HIS A 224 1.05 24.28 14.49
C HIS A 224 0.00 24.50 13.40
N ALA A 225 0.30 25.25 12.34
CA ALA A 225 -0.64 25.49 11.24
C ALA A 225 -0.24 24.71 9.98
N ASP A 226 -1.19 24.01 9.37
CA ASP A 226 -0.96 23.23 8.14
C ASP A 226 -1.17 24.07 6.87
N LEU A 227 -0.50 23.66 5.80
CA LEU A 227 -0.67 24.27 4.47
C LEU A 227 -2.11 24.06 3.98
N ASP A 228 -2.65 25.11 3.38
CA ASP A 228 -4.02 25.17 2.86
C ASP A 228 -5.08 24.82 3.92
N GLN A 229 -4.79 25.07 5.20
CA GLN A 229 -5.75 24.93 6.28
C GLN A 229 -5.93 26.24 7.06
N PRO A 230 -7.12 26.48 7.65
CA PRO A 230 -7.32 27.57 8.59
C PRO A 230 -6.27 27.52 9.71
N ILE A 231 -5.82 28.69 10.16
CA ILE A 231 -4.90 28.76 11.30
C ILE A 231 -5.55 28.16 12.57
N PRO A 232 -4.78 27.71 13.56
CA PRO A 232 -5.33 27.27 14.85
C PRO A 232 -6.04 28.40 15.59
N THR A 233 -7.15 28.09 16.27
CA THR A 233 -7.98 29.08 16.99
C THR A 233 -7.20 29.85 18.06
N GLN A 234 -6.20 29.20 18.66
CA GLN A 234 -5.34 29.80 19.68
C GLN A 234 -4.46 30.94 19.12
N LEU A 235 -4.23 30.98 17.81
CA LEU A 235 -3.43 32.01 17.14
C LEU A 235 -4.30 33.07 16.44
N TYR A 236 -5.64 32.96 16.50
CA TYR A 236 -6.56 33.89 15.84
C TYR A 236 -6.35 35.34 16.27
N THR A 237 -6.26 35.58 17.59
CA THR A 237 -6.10 36.93 18.13
C THR A 237 -4.79 37.57 17.66
N ALA A 238 -3.69 36.81 17.70
CA ALA A 238 -2.38 37.26 17.24
C ALA A 238 -2.41 37.62 15.75
N VAL A 239 -2.97 36.74 14.91
CA VAL A 239 -3.05 36.96 13.47
C VAL A 239 -3.99 38.12 13.13
N ALA A 240 -5.11 38.28 13.83
CA ALA A 240 -6.04 39.39 13.63
C ALA A 240 -5.39 40.75 13.91
N GLN A 241 -4.55 40.85 14.96
CA GLN A 241 -3.77 42.06 15.25
C GLN A 241 -2.81 42.41 14.11
N VAL A 242 -2.12 41.41 13.55
CA VAL A 242 -1.23 41.61 12.38
C VAL A 242 -2.03 42.03 11.15
N LEU A 243 -3.16 41.37 10.88
CA LEU A 243 -4.01 41.67 9.73
C LEU A 243 -4.51 43.13 9.79
N ALA A 244 -4.97 43.58 10.96
CA ALA A 244 -5.39 44.97 11.16
C ALA A 244 -4.25 45.95 10.88
N TYR A 245 -3.02 45.65 11.32
CA TYR A 245 -1.85 46.45 11.00
C TYR A 245 -1.56 46.50 9.49
N VAL A 246 -1.57 45.34 8.83
CA VAL A 246 -1.34 45.21 7.38
C VAL A 246 -2.37 46.00 6.58
N TYR A 247 -3.65 45.99 6.96
CA TYR A 247 -4.69 46.76 6.28
C TYR A 247 -4.49 48.26 6.42
N ARG A 248 -4.10 48.76 7.60
CA ARG A 248 -3.73 50.17 7.77
C ARG A 248 -2.51 50.53 6.94
N LEU A 249 -1.51 49.64 6.87
CA LEU A 249 -0.32 49.84 6.06
C LEU A 249 -0.66 49.92 4.57
N LYS A 250 -1.48 49.00 4.05
CA LYS A 250 -1.96 49.04 2.66
C LYS A 250 -2.81 50.29 2.37
N ALA A 251 -3.64 50.73 3.32
CA ALA A 251 -4.42 51.97 3.20
C ALA A 251 -3.53 53.21 3.14
N ALA A 252 -2.48 53.27 3.95
CA ALA A 252 -1.50 54.35 3.92
C ALA A 252 -0.70 54.38 2.62
N MET A 253 -0.21 53.21 2.16
CA MET A 253 0.52 53.09 0.88
C MET A 253 -0.32 53.47 -0.35
N SER A 254 -1.64 53.31 -0.27
CA SER A 254 -2.58 53.70 -1.34
C SER A 254 -3.11 55.14 -1.21
N GLY A 255 -2.57 55.93 -0.26
CA GLY A 255 -2.94 57.34 -0.07
C GLY A 255 -4.32 57.55 0.58
N ARG A 256 -4.92 56.51 1.15
CA ARG A 256 -6.27 56.54 1.74
C ARG A 256 -6.28 56.65 3.27
N GLY A 257 -5.13 56.85 3.91
CA GLY A 257 -5.04 56.95 5.37
C GLY A 257 -3.66 57.36 5.88
N SER A 258 -3.58 57.66 7.18
CA SER A 258 -2.32 57.96 7.87
C SER A 258 -1.46 56.70 8.00
N ALA A 259 -0.13 56.87 7.93
CA ALA A 259 0.81 55.77 8.18
C ALA A 259 0.52 55.14 9.56
N PRO A 260 0.41 53.80 9.65
CA PRO A 260 0.25 53.16 10.94
C PRO A 260 1.47 53.48 11.82
N GLY A 261 1.23 53.70 13.12
CA GLY A 261 2.28 53.80 14.13
C GLY A 261 3.01 52.47 14.32
N GLU A 262 3.70 52.32 15.46
CA GLU A 262 4.43 51.09 15.78
C GLU A 262 3.49 49.87 15.82
N MET A 263 3.99 48.72 15.39
CA MET A 263 3.20 47.49 15.37
C MET A 263 3.03 46.99 16.81
N PRO A 264 1.78 46.71 17.27
CA PRO A 264 1.59 46.08 18.57
C PRO A 264 2.17 44.66 18.53
N GLU A 265 2.90 44.26 19.58
CA GLU A 265 3.42 42.90 19.69
C GLU A 265 2.26 41.89 19.76
N PRO A 266 2.15 40.95 18.80
CA PRO A 266 1.07 39.98 18.80
C PRO A 266 1.18 39.03 20.00
N PHE A 267 0.10 38.89 20.77
CA PHE A 267 0.08 37.94 21.89
C PHE A 267 0.04 36.50 21.38
N VAL A 268 1.11 35.73 21.61
CA VAL A 268 1.19 34.30 21.30
C VAL A 268 1.19 33.51 22.62
N PRO A 269 0.23 32.59 22.83
CA PRO A 269 0.26 31.73 24.01
C PRO A 269 1.62 31.00 24.15
N PRO A 270 2.30 31.05 25.32
CA PRO A 270 3.64 30.49 25.48
C PRO A 270 3.74 29.00 25.16
N GLU A 271 2.65 28.24 25.36
CA GLU A 271 2.56 26.81 25.09
C GLU A 271 2.71 26.44 23.61
N LEU A 272 2.46 27.38 22.70
CA LEU A 272 2.51 27.17 21.25
C LEU A 272 3.83 27.65 20.62
N ASP A 273 4.76 28.15 21.43
CA ASP A 273 6.11 28.45 20.95
C ASP A 273 7.02 27.23 21.21
N PRO A 274 7.51 26.54 20.16
CA PRO A 274 8.37 25.37 20.32
C PRO A 274 9.68 25.64 21.08
N HIS A 275 10.09 26.91 21.22
CA HIS A 275 11.28 27.30 21.98
C HIS A 275 10.99 27.73 23.41
N HIS A 276 9.72 27.84 23.80
CA HIS A 276 9.38 28.05 25.20
C HIS A 276 9.53 26.69 25.90
N LYS A 277 10.66 26.49 26.58
CA LYS A 277 10.74 25.41 27.55
C LYS A 277 9.69 25.70 28.62
N PRO A 278 8.73 24.81 28.90
CA PRO A 278 7.89 25.01 30.06
C PRO A 278 8.85 25.12 31.25
N ALA A 279 8.77 26.23 31.98
CA ALA A 279 9.37 26.27 33.30
C ALA A 279 8.80 25.07 34.03
N LEU A 280 9.68 24.14 34.44
CA LEU A 280 9.32 23.04 35.33
C LEU A 280 8.36 23.61 36.37
N ALA A 281 7.19 22.99 36.49
CA ALA A 281 6.17 23.30 37.46
C ALA A 281 6.81 23.77 38.78
N ALA A 282 6.69 25.07 39.06
CA ALA A 282 6.96 25.65 40.37
C ALA A 282 5.81 25.31 41.33
N GLU A 283 5.42 24.04 41.37
CA GLU A 283 4.62 23.47 42.45
C GLU A 283 5.56 22.72 43.39
N GLY A 284 6.16 23.48 44.29
CA GLY A 284 7.02 22.99 45.35
C GLY A 284 7.19 24.07 46.40
N GLY A 285 6.18 24.25 47.25
CA GLY A 285 6.31 25.03 48.50
C GLY A 285 5.16 25.97 48.81
N ALA A 286 4.01 25.43 49.20
CA ALA A 286 3.07 26.09 50.11
C ALA A 286 2.16 25.03 50.77
N ALA A 287 2.70 24.34 51.77
CA ALA A 287 1.95 23.62 52.80
C ALA A 287 2.69 23.82 54.13
#